data_AF-A0A9D1S6N4-F1
#
_entry.id   AF-A0A9D1S6N4-F1
#
_cell.length_a   1.000
_cell.length_b   1.000
_cell.length_c   1.000
_cell.angle_alpha   90.00
_cell.angle_beta   90.00
_cell.angle_gamma   90.00
#
_symmetry.space_group_name_H-M   'P 1'
#
loop_
_entity.id
_entity.type
_entity.pdbx_description
1 polymer ?
#
loop_
_entity_poly.entity_id
_entity_poly.type
_entity_poly.pdbx_seq_one_letter_code
_entity_poly.pdbx_strand_id
1 'polypeptide(L)' 'MNKANECIKCTVQQCAYHCKDKDFCSLDCITIGTHELNPTKDTCTDCKSFKCC' A
#
# COMPACT_ATOMS: atom_id res chain seq x y z
N MET A 1 -15.90 -3.45 10.59
CA MET A 1 -15.01 -2.27 10.63
C MET A 1 -13.62 -2.73 10.22
N ASN A 2 -13.10 -2.21 9.11
CA ASN A 2 -11.72 -2.52 8.73
C ASN A 2 -10.81 -1.80 9.73
N LYS A 3 -9.91 -2.54 10.37
CA LYS A 3 -8.93 -1.99 11.31
C LYS A 3 -7.95 -1.12 10.51
N ALA A 4 -7.94 0.19 10.73
CA ALA A 4 -6.93 1.06 10.13
C ALA A 4 -5.56 0.72 10.73
N ASN A 5 -4.61 0.32 9.90
CA ASN A 5 -3.22 0.22 10.32
C ASN A 5 -2.56 1.58 10.17
N GLU A 6 -2.43 2.30 11.28
CA GLU A 6 -1.83 3.65 11.34
C GLU A 6 -0.33 3.65 10.97
N CYS A 7 0.31 2.48 10.90
CA CYS A 7 1.67 2.32 10.40
C CYS A 7 1.75 2.24 8.86
N ILE A 8 0.62 2.09 8.16
CA ILE A 8 0.57 1.94 6.71
C ILE A 8 -0.36 2.99 6.12
N LYS A 9 0.18 4.17 5.83
CA LYS A 9 -0.57 5.23 5.16
C LYS A 9 -0.91 4.82 3.73
N CYS A 10 -2.16 4.94 3.35
CA CYS A 10 -2.66 4.59 2.02
C CYS A 10 -3.71 5.61 1.62
N THR A 11 -3.43 6.41 0.59
CA THR A 11 -4.37 7.41 0.04
C THR A 11 -5.08 6.92 -1.22
N VAL A 12 -4.69 5.74 -1.72
CA VAL A 12 -5.22 5.16 -2.95
C VAL A 12 -6.60 4.59 -2.68
N GLN A 13 -7.62 5.32 -3.08
CA GLN A 13 -9.03 4.97 -2.86
C GLN A 13 -9.43 3.65 -3.55
N GLN A 14 -8.75 3.27 -4.63
CA GLN A 14 -8.97 2.02 -5.35
C GLN A 14 -8.31 0.81 -4.67
N CYS A 15 -7.57 1.01 -3.56
CA CYS A 15 -7.00 -0.09 -2.82
C CYS A 15 -8.10 -0.97 -2.23
N ALA A 16 -8.06 -2.28 -2.51
CA ALA A 16 -8.96 -3.27 -1.92
C ALA A 16 -8.94 -3.24 -0.38
N TYR A 17 -7.80 -2.84 0.19
CA TYR A 17 -7.55 -2.76 1.63
C TYR A 17 -7.56 -1.33 2.16
N HIS A 18 -8.05 -0.35 1.38
CA HIS A 18 -8.20 1.01 1.87
C HIS A 18 -9.17 1.02 3.04
N CYS A 19 -8.76 1.61 4.15
CA CYS A 19 -9.67 1.92 5.23
C CYS A 19 -10.50 3.14 4.79
N LYS A 20 -11.57 2.96 4.02
CA LYS A 20 -12.39 4.04 3.41
C LYS A 20 -12.52 5.33 4.22
N ASP A 21 -12.72 5.24 5.54
CA ASP A 21 -12.89 6.38 6.45
C ASP A 21 -11.58 7.14 6.82
N LYS A 22 -10.39 6.58 6.57
CA LYS A 22 -9.09 7.17 6.88
C LYS A 22 -8.04 6.85 5.81
N ASP A 23 -7.05 7.70 5.60
CA ASP A 23 -5.95 7.45 4.64
C ASP A 23 -4.95 6.37 5.11
N PHE A 24 -5.43 5.19 5.49
CA PHE A 24 -4.64 4.07 5.98
C PHE A 24 -5.09 2.76 5.34
N CYS A 25 -4.16 1.82 5.24
CA CYS A 25 -4.44 0.47 4.80
C CYS A 25 -4.93 -0.37 6.00
N SER A 26 -5.72 -1.41 5.75
CA SER A 26 -6.10 -2.37 6.80
C SER A 26 -5.20 -3.60 6.89
N LEU A 27 -4.15 -3.67 6.07
CA LEU A 27 -3.17 -4.74 6.12
C LEU A 27 -2.29 -4.59 7.36
N ASP A 28 -1.96 -5.69 8.04
CA ASP A 28 -0.98 -5.64 9.13
C ASP A 28 0.46 -5.50 8.60
N CYS A 29 0.75 -6.05 7.41
CA CYS A 29 2.04 -5.97 6.74
C CYS A 29 1.87 -5.69 5.24
N ILE A 30 2.81 -4.95 4.65
CA ILE A 30 2.92 -4.76 3.19
C ILE A 30 4.25 -5.32 2.69
N THR A 31 4.23 -5.85 1.47
CA THR A 31 5.42 -6.24 0.75
C THR A 31 5.72 -5.17 -0.28
N ILE A 32 6.85 -4.51 -0.10
CA ILE A 32 7.37 -3.58 -1.09
C ILE A 32 8.28 -4.35 -2.04
N GLY A 33 8.20 -4.06 -3.33
CA GLY A 33 9.15 -4.58 -4.30
C GLY A 33 9.48 -3.56 -5.37
N THR A 34 10.56 -3.85 -6.09
CA THR A 34 11.02 -3.07 -7.23
C THR A 34 11.02 -3.94 -8.48
N HIS A 35 10.82 -3.32 -9.64
CA HIS A 35 11.01 -3.97 -10.94
C HIS A 35 12.46 -3.82 -11.46
N GLU A 36 13.25 -2.92 -10.86
CA GLU A 36 14.67 -2.75 -11.17
C GLU A 36 15.57 -3.34 -10.08
N LEU A 37 16.75 -3.82 -10.46
CA LEU A 37 17.72 -4.40 -9.53
C LEU A 37 18.26 -3.35 -8.53
N ASN A 38 18.28 -2.06 -8.90
CA ASN A 38 18.76 -0.94 -8.10
C ASN A 38 17.87 0.30 -8.30
N PRO A 39 16.72 0.40 -7.60
CA PRO A 39 15.85 1.55 -7.71
C PRO A 39 16.54 2.80 -7.16
N THR A 40 16.84 3.74 -8.04
CA THR A 40 17.34 5.08 -7.66
C THR A 40 16.23 6.12 -7.60
N LYS A 41 15.02 5.74 -8.03
CA LYS A 41 13.82 6.57 -8.02
C LYS A 41 12.74 5.91 -7.16
N ASP A 42 12.07 6.74 -6.37
CA ASP A 42 10.93 6.38 -5.53
C ASP A 42 9.81 5.70 -6.32
N THR A 43 9.60 6.13 -7.56
CA THR A 43 8.60 5.56 -8.49
C THR A 43 8.86 4.12 -8.90
N CYS A 44 10.08 3.59 -8.68
CA CYS A 44 10.39 2.19 -8.98
C CYS A 44 10.03 1.24 -7.83
N THR A 45 9.49 1.77 -6.73
CA THR A 45 9.15 1.04 -5.52
C THR A 45 7.64 0.88 -5.40
N ASP A 46 7.14 -0.30 -5.75
CA ASP A 46 5.71 -0.62 -5.78
C ASP A 46 5.29 -1.43 -4.54
N CYS A 47 4.11 -1.12 -3.99
CA CYS A 47 3.50 -1.97 -2.97
C CYS A 47 2.90 -3.22 -3.64
N LYS A 48 3.61 -4.34 -3.57
CA LYS A 48 3.16 -5.64 -4.13
C LYS A 48 1.95 -6.23 -3.42
N SER A 49 1.61 -5.73 -2.24
CA SER A 49 0.38 -6.09 -1.53
C SER A 49 -0.86 -5.42 -2.10
N PHE A 50 -0.72 -4.42 -2.97
CA PHE A 50 -1.84 -3.90 -3.75
C PHE A 50 -2.26 -4.92 -4.80
N LYS A 51 -3.46 -5.45 -4.63
CA LYS A 51 -4.19 -6.08 -5.72
C LYS A 51 -5.15 -5.06 -6.28
N CYS A 52 -4.98 -4.71 -7.56
CA CYS A 52 -6.02 -4.03 -8.31
C CYS A 52 -7.24 -4.97 -8.35
N CYS A 53 -8.40 -4.47 -7.92
CA CYS A 53 -9.67 -5.20 -8.02
C CYS A 53 -10.12 -5.30 -9.48
#